data_AF-A0A7Y5R3I4-F1
#
_entry.id   AF-A0A7Y5R3I4-F1
#
_cell.length_a   1.000
_cell.length_b   1.000
_cell.length_c   1.000
_cell.angle_alpha   90.00
_cell.angle_beta   90.00
_cell.angle_gamma   90.00
#
_symmetry.space_group_name_H-M   'P 1'
#
loop_
_entity.id
_entity.type
_entity.pdbx_description
1 polymer ?
#
loop_
_entity_poly.entity_id
_entity_poly.type
_entity_poly.pdbx_seq_one_letter_code
_entity_poly.pdbx_strand_id
1 'polypeptide(L)'
;MPKYKVILLDRVSVDTLEVFRILDRDIKTTSKAYIEVKVLNGQFLEIEREYRLAKISYEEFLRFKSKIWSALGELINSLELGDLNTKQDFNILVVCRNADDQIYMQQYIDALPLDAEVISTQSYYPPEGFALVVFDGHTLGSIPKEEALEKLSEDKRAHFDLLKNYLQKAPKWIVYFGEFNYLLNDYREITHAANNKFSLYARIKEMRDYIADLRVGGE
;
A
#
# COMPACT_ATOMS: atom_id res chain seq x y z
N MET A 1 6.44 -12.83 -20.61
CA MET A 1 6.24 -13.21 -19.20
C MET A 1 5.19 -12.28 -18.61
N PRO A 2 4.16 -12.79 -17.90
CA PRO A 2 3.20 -11.92 -17.23
C PRO A 2 3.94 -10.99 -16.24
N LYS A 3 3.68 -9.67 -16.30
CA LYS A 3 4.44 -8.63 -15.56
C LYS A 3 4.52 -8.88 -14.04
N TYR A 4 3.59 -9.64 -13.46
CA TYR A 4 3.56 -9.98 -12.03
C TYR A 4 4.57 -11.06 -11.61
N LYS A 5 4.99 -11.96 -12.51
CA LYS A 5 6.03 -12.96 -12.21
C LYS A 5 7.39 -12.29 -11.97
N VAL A 6 7.64 -11.18 -12.68
CA VAL A 6 8.85 -10.35 -12.49
C VAL A 6 8.79 -9.61 -11.14
N ILE A 7 7.62 -9.12 -10.72
CA ILE A 7 7.47 -8.41 -9.43
C ILE A 7 7.70 -9.33 -8.24
N LEU A 8 7.19 -10.57 -8.28
CA LEU A 8 7.45 -11.55 -7.22
C LEU A 8 8.92 -11.98 -7.22
N LEU A 9 9.54 -12.18 -8.38
CA LEU A 9 10.96 -12.58 -8.48
C LEU A 9 11.94 -11.44 -8.15
N ASP A 10 11.63 -10.18 -8.46
CA ASP A 10 12.46 -9.01 -8.15
C ASP A 10 12.34 -8.56 -6.68
N ARG A 11 11.20 -8.84 -6.01
CA ARG A 11 11.00 -8.59 -4.58
C ARG A 11 11.59 -9.68 -3.68
N VAL A 12 12.08 -10.77 -4.25
CA VAL A 12 12.74 -11.85 -3.52
C VAL A 12 14.19 -11.46 -3.21
N SER A 13 14.36 -10.52 -2.28
CA SER A 13 15.66 -10.26 -1.66
C SER A 13 15.86 -11.22 -0.46
N VAL A 14 16.47 -12.37 -0.75
CA VAL A 14 17.25 -13.28 0.11
C VAL A 14 16.59 -13.95 1.35
N ASP A 15 15.50 -13.44 1.93
CA ASP A 15 14.83 -14.06 3.08
C ASP A 15 13.67 -14.99 2.66
N THR A 16 13.78 -16.28 3.01
CA THR A 16 12.78 -17.31 2.74
C THR A 16 11.46 -17.06 3.48
N LEU A 17 11.51 -16.51 4.70
CA LEU A 17 10.29 -16.18 5.46
C LEU A 17 9.53 -15.02 4.82
N GLU A 18 10.25 -14.05 4.27
CA GLU A 18 9.64 -12.92 3.56
C GLU A 18 8.93 -13.39 2.29
N VAL A 19 9.51 -14.34 1.56
CA VAL A 19 8.83 -14.96 0.41
C VAL A 19 7.53 -15.62 0.83
N PHE A 20 7.52 -16.40 1.91
CA PHE A 20 6.30 -17.00 2.41
C PHE A 20 5.25 -15.95 2.80
N ARG A 21 5.66 -14.83 3.42
CA ARG A 21 4.77 -13.72 3.77
C ARG A 21 4.13 -13.09 2.53
N ILE A 22 4.92 -12.85 1.49
CA ILE A 22 4.43 -12.30 0.22
C ILE A 22 3.43 -13.26 -0.43
N LEU A 23 3.77 -14.56 -0.51
CA LEU A 23 2.89 -15.58 -1.10
C LEU A 23 1.59 -15.77 -0.30
N ASP A 24 1.66 -15.69 1.04
CA ASP A 24 0.49 -15.79 1.92
C ASP A 24 -0.49 -14.61 1.73
N ARG A 25 0.04 -13.42 1.43
CA ARG A 25 -0.75 -12.23 1.11
C ARG A 25 -1.31 -12.28 -0.32
N ASP A 26 -0.51 -12.72 -1.28
CA ASP A 26 -0.80 -12.54 -2.71
C ASP A 26 -1.56 -13.70 -3.35
N ILE A 27 -1.70 -14.85 -2.67
CA ILE A 27 -2.44 -16.02 -3.16
C ILE A 27 -3.78 -16.14 -2.45
N LYS A 28 -4.86 -16.43 -3.19
CA LYS A 28 -6.20 -16.65 -2.63
C LYS A 28 -6.19 -17.83 -1.67
N THR A 29 -6.71 -17.63 -0.46
CA THR A 29 -6.78 -18.68 0.57
C THR A 29 -7.57 -19.93 0.14
N THR A 30 -8.45 -19.78 -0.85
CA THR A 30 -9.24 -20.89 -1.43
C THR A 30 -8.54 -21.61 -2.58
N SER A 31 -7.39 -21.12 -3.06
CA SER A 31 -6.67 -21.75 -4.17
C SER A 31 -5.88 -22.97 -3.70
N LYS A 32 -5.64 -23.90 -4.63
CA LYS A 32 -4.76 -25.04 -4.36
C LYS A 32 -3.32 -24.58 -4.08
N ALA A 33 -2.86 -23.55 -4.78
CA ALA A 33 -1.55 -22.97 -4.59
C ALA A 33 -1.33 -22.47 -3.15
N TYR A 34 -2.36 -21.92 -2.50
CA TYR A 34 -2.26 -21.48 -1.10
C TYR A 34 -1.97 -22.61 -0.13
N ILE A 35 -2.62 -23.76 -0.34
CA ILE A 35 -2.38 -24.97 0.45
C ILE A 35 -0.92 -25.42 0.27
N GLU A 36 -0.41 -25.40 -0.95
CA GLU A 36 0.97 -25.75 -1.27
C GLU A 36 1.97 -24.79 -0.59
N VAL A 37 1.70 -23.48 -0.56
CA VAL A 37 2.49 -22.50 0.22
C VAL A 37 2.54 -22.86 1.70
N LYS A 38 1.39 -23.20 2.31
CA LYS A 38 1.33 -23.53 3.74
C LYS A 38 2.10 -24.81 4.08
N VAL A 39 2.06 -25.81 3.19
CA VAL A 39 2.86 -27.04 3.34
C VAL A 39 4.35 -26.72 3.29
N LEU A 40 4.80 -25.96 2.29
CA LEU A 40 6.21 -25.60 2.15
C LEU A 40 6.71 -24.73 3.32
N ASN A 41 5.89 -23.80 3.81
CA ASN A 41 6.24 -22.98 4.98
C ASN A 41 6.36 -23.83 6.25
N GLY A 42 5.42 -24.76 6.46
CA GLY A 42 5.48 -25.69 7.59
C GLY A 42 6.76 -26.54 7.59
N GLN A 43 7.13 -27.08 6.42
CA GLN A 43 8.38 -27.83 6.24
C GLN A 43 9.62 -26.97 6.52
N PHE A 44 9.63 -25.72 6.04
CA PHE A 44 10.72 -24.80 6.29
C PHE A 44 10.90 -24.50 7.79
N LEU A 45 9.80 -24.16 8.48
CA LEU A 45 9.82 -23.85 9.91
C LEU A 45 10.26 -25.06 10.76
N GLU A 46 9.86 -26.27 10.37
CA GLU A 46 10.31 -27.49 11.04
C GLU A 46 11.82 -27.71 10.89
N ILE A 47 12.35 -27.59 9.67
CA ILE A 47 13.79 -27.73 9.41
C ILE A 47 14.59 -26.64 10.11
N GLU A 48 14.09 -25.40 10.13
CA GLU A 48 14.73 -24.30 10.86
C GLU A 48 14.78 -24.59 12.36
N ARG A 49 13.68 -25.11 12.93
CA ARG A 49 13.64 -25.56 14.33
C ARG A 49 14.65 -26.67 14.59
N GLU A 50 14.75 -27.68 13.73
CA GLU A 50 15.71 -28.77 13.89
C GLU A 50 17.17 -28.30 13.83
N TYR A 51 17.47 -27.37 12.92
CA TYR A 51 18.78 -26.74 12.84
C TYR A 51 19.11 -25.93 14.09
N ARG A 52 18.18 -25.10 14.59
CA ARG A 52 18.35 -24.34 15.83
C ARG A 52 18.53 -25.24 17.06
N LEU A 53 17.95 -26.44 17.05
CA LEU A 53 18.12 -27.47 18.07
C LEU A 53 19.38 -28.34 17.87
N ALA A 54 20.22 -28.02 16.89
CA ALA A 54 21.43 -28.77 16.52
C ALA A 54 21.18 -30.26 16.22
N LYS A 55 19.98 -30.60 15.76
CA LYS A 55 19.61 -31.98 15.36
C LYS A 55 20.09 -32.33 13.95
N ILE A 56 20.32 -31.31 13.12
CA ILE A 56 20.84 -31.42 11.75
C ILE A 56 22.03 -30.49 11.58
N SER A 57 22.95 -30.86 10.69
CA SER A 57 24.10 -30.05 10.32
C SER A 57 23.70 -28.83 9.47
N TYR A 58 24.59 -27.85 9.39
CA TYR A 58 24.40 -26.69 8.52
C TYR A 58 24.32 -27.09 7.03
N GLU A 59 25.10 -28.09 6.60
CA GLU A 59 25.05 -28.59 5.22
C GLU A 59 23.69 -29.24 4.90
N GLU A 60 23.14 -30.01 5.84
CA GLU A 60 21.80 -30.59 5.70
C GLU A 60 20.74 -29.50 5.63
N PHE A 61 20.81 -28.50 6.52
CA PHE A 61 19.94 -27.34 6.51
C PHE A 61 19.96 -26.61 5.16
N LEU A 62 21.14 -26.35 4.59
CA LEU A 62 21.28 -25.71 3.28
C LEU A 62 20.70 -26.56 2.14
N ARG A 63 20.89 -27.88 2.17
CA ARG A 63 20.29 -28.79 1.18
C ARG A 63 18.76 -28.76 1.25
N PHE A 64 18.18 -28.78 2.44
CA PHE A 64 16.74 -28.66 2.61
C PHE A 64 16.21 -27.30 2.15
N LYS A 65 16.88 -26.21 2.56
CA LYS A 65 16.54 -24.86 2.11
C LYS A 65 16.54 -24.75 0.59
N SER A 66 17.55 -25.32 -0.07
CA SER A 66 17.63 -25.36 -1.54
C SER A 66 16.45 -26.11 -2.18
N LYS A 67 16.02 -27.24 -1.61
CA LYS A 67 14.83 -27.97 -2.08
C LYS A 67 13.54 -27.15 -1.94
N ILE A 68 13.36 -26.47 -0.81
CA ILE A 68 12.22 -25.57 -0.59
C ILE A 68 12.25 -24.44 -1.64
N TRP A 69 13.41 -23.87 -1.93
CA TRP A 69 13.56 -22.86 -2.98
C TRP A 69 13.21 -23.35 -4.37
N SER A 70 13.65 -24.56 -4.74
CA SER A 70 13.27 -25.16 -6.02
C SER A 70 11.76 -25.36 -6.11
N ALA A 71 11.13 -25.91 -5.07
CA ALA A 71 9.69 -26.11 -5.03
C ALA A 71 8.90 -24.79 -5.07
N LEU A 72 9.36 -23.76 -4.34
CA LEU A 72 8.80 -22.42 -4.40
C LEU A 72 8.93 -21.81 -5.80
N GLY A 73 10.07 -22.00 -6.46
CA GLY A 73 10.29 -21.54 -7.83
C GLY A 73 9.34 -22.21 -8.82
N GLU A 74 9.13 -23.52 -8.70
CA GLU A 74 8.15 -24.26 -9.51
C GLU A 74 6.72 -23.78 -9.25
N LEU A 75 6.34 -23.61 -7.98
CA LEU A 75 5.04 -23.08 -7.58
C LEU A 75 4.80 -21.69 -8.17
N ILE A 76 5.74 -20.75 -7.99
CA ILE A 76 5.62 -19.38 -8.53
C ILE A 76 5.49 -19.41 -10.06
N ASN A 77 6.19 -20.33 -10.72
CA ASN A 77 6.10 -20.50 -12.16
C ASN A 77 4.77 -21.11 -12.62
N SER A 78 4.11 -21.93 -11.79
CA SER A 78 2.82 -22.56 -12.10
C SER A 78 1.61 -21.69 -11.75
N LEU A 79 1.77 -20.64 -10.94
CA LEU A 79 0.68 -19.73 -10.56
C LEU A 79 -0.05 -19.14 -11.78
N GLU A 80 -1.37 -19.31 -11.79
CA GLU A 80 -2.29 -18.70 -12.74
C GLU A 80 -2.96 -17.45 -12.13
N LEU A 81 -3.51 -16.57 -12.99
CA LEU A 81 -4.27 -15.39 -12.53
C LEU A 81 -5.43 -15.75 -11.60
N GLY A 82 -6.02 -16.94 -11.80
CA GLY A 82 -7.09 -17.46 -10.95
C GLY A 82 -6.66 -17.72 -9.52
N ASP A 83 -5.39 -18.08 -9.28
CA ASP A 83 -4.85 -18.43 -7.96
C ASP A 83 -4.46 -17.21 -7.14
N LEU A 84 -4.14 -16.11 -7.81
CA LEU A 84 -3.70 -14.88 -7.17
C LEU A 84 -4.89 -14.12 -6.58
N ASN A 85 -4.65 -13.48 -5.45
CA ASN A 85 -5.50 -12.38 -5.00
C ASN A 85 -5.40 -11.28 -6.06
N THR A 86 -6.41 -11.21 -6.94
CA THR A 86 -6.57 -10.11 -7.90
C THR A 86 -6.82 -8.76 -7.22
N LYS A 87 -6.92 -8.75 -5.89
CA LYS A 87 -6.68 -7.57 -5.07
C LYS A 87 -5.21 -7.20 -5.15
N GLN A 88 -4.84 -6.46 -6.20
CA GLN A 88 -3.66 -5.64 -6.15
C GLN A 88 -3.87 -4.67 -4.97
N ASP A 89 -3.18 -4.93 -3.86
CA ASP A 89 -3.32 -4.27 -2.56
C ASP A 89 -3.63 -2.78 -2.74
N PHE A 90 -4.86 -2.41 -2.38
CA PHE A 90 -5.30 -1.03 -2.45
C PHE A 90 -4.70 -0.30 -1.24
N ASN A 91 -3.44 0.09 -1.40
CA ASN A 91 -2.66 0.71 -0.34
C ASN A 91 -2.76 2.22 -0.44
N ILE A 92 -3.02 2.84 0.69
CA ILE A 92 -3.30 4.26 0.79
C ILE A 92 -2.12 4.93 1.50
N LEU A 93 -1.59 6.01 0.93
CA LEU A 93 -0.70 6.89 1.67
C LEU A 93 -1.52 8.04 2.24
N VAL A 94 -1.50 8.23 3.56
CA VAL A 94 -2.16 9.36 4.23
C VAL A 94 -1.10 10.35 4.67
N VAL A 95 -1.13 11.56 4.10
CA VAL A 95 -0.16 12.63 4.37
C VAL A 95 -0.77 13.64 5.32
N CYS A 96 -0.23 13.71 6.53
CA CYS A 96 -0.66 14.59 7.61
C CYS A 96 0.35 15.72 7.85
N ARG A 97 -0.13 16.85 8.39
CA ARG A 97 0.70 18.03 8.64
C ARG A 97 1.66 17.85 9.81
N ASN A 98 1.20 17.23 10.90
CA ASN A 98 1.96 17.07 12.14
C ASN A 98 1.58 15.77 12.85
N ALA A 99 2.23 15.50 13.99
CA ALA A 99 2.02 14.27 14.76
C ALA A 99 0.60 14.15 15.34
N ASP A 100 -0.03 15.25 15.75
CA ASP A 100 -1.40 15.21 16.29
C ASP A 100 -2.41 14.82 15.19
N ASP A 101 -2.26 15.42 14.01
CA ASP A 101 -3.07 15.11 12.82
C ASP A 101 -2.83 13.64 12.39
N GLN A 102 -1.58 13.16 12.44
CA GLN A 102 -1.24 11.76 12.17
C GLN A 102 -1.91 10.80 13.16
N ILE A 103 -1.87 11.08 14.46
CA ILE A 103 -2.53 10.23 15.48
C ILE A 103 -4.03 10.18 15.22
N TYR A 104 -4.65 11.33 14.95
CA TYR A 104 -6.08 11.42 14.64
C TYR A 104 -6.46 10.61 13.39
N MET A 105 -5.66 10.70 12.33
CA MET A 105 -5.89 9.96 11.09
C MET A 105 -5.61 8.46 11.25
N GLN A 106 -4.56 8.08 11.98
CA GLN A 106 -4.23 6.68 12.26
C GLN A 106 -5.38 6.00 13.01
N GLN A 107 -5.90 6.61 14.08
CA GLN A 107 -7.04 6.07 14.82
C GLN A 107 -8.28 5.86 13.95
N TYR A 108 -8.51 6.78 12.99
CA TYR A 108 -9.63 6.66 12.07
C TYR A 108 -9.41 5.54 11.04
N ILE A 109 -8.23 5.44 10.46
CA ILE A 109 -7.87 4.42 9.47
C ILE A 109 -7.84 3.02 10.09
N ASP A 110 -7.30 2.86 11.30
CA ASP A 110 -7.22 1.57 12.01
C ASP A 110 -8.60 0.96 12.29
N ALA A 111 -9.64 1.81 12.37
CA ALA A 111 -11.02 1.37 12.54
C ALA A 111 -11.66 0.87 11.23
N LEU A 112 -10.98 0.99 10.10
CA LEU A 112 -11.48 0.66 8.77
C LEU A 112 -10.73 -0.55 8.20
N PRO A 113 -11.39 -1.36 7.35
CA PRO A 113 -10.74 -2.46 6.63
C PRO A 113 -9.98 -1.92 5.41
N LEU A 114 -9.04 -1.01 5.64
CA LEU A 114 -8.19 -0.36 4.64
C LEU A 114 -6.73 -0.63 4.99
N ASP A 115 -5.90 -0.88 3.97
CA ASP A 115 -4.45 -0.92 4.14
C ASP A 115 -3.90 0.48 3.85
N ALA A 116 -3.34 1.14 4.86
CA ALA A 116 -2.79 2.47 4.69
C ALA A 116 -1.55 2.72 5.56
N GLU A 117 -0.64 3.52 5.01
CA GLU A 117 0.47 4.12 5.73
C GLU A 117 0.11 5.57 6.07
N VAL A 118 0.09 5.93 7.35
CA VAL A 118 -0.18 7.30 7.81
C VAL A 118 1.11 7.94 8.26
N ILE A 119 1.51 9.00 7.57
CA ILE A 119 2.75 9.74 7.84
C ILE A 119 2.45 11.19 8.20
N SER A 120 3.26 11.77 9.08
CA SER A 120 3.38 13.23 9.18
C SER A 120 4.69 13.67 8.54
N THR A 121 4.63 14.58 7.57
CA THR A 121 5.84 15.12 6.93
C THR A 121 5.60 16.54 6.44
N GLN A 122 6.65 17.37 6.53
CA GLN A 122 6.69 18.69 5.89
C GLN A 122 7.40 18.65 4.54
N SER A 123 8.04 17.53 4.22
CA SER A 123 8.79 17.29 2.99
C SER A 123 8.05 16.31 2.08
N TYR A 124 8.27 16.43 0.78
CA TYR A 124 7.71 15.52 -0.21
C TYR A 124 8.13 14.07 0.08
N TYR A 125 7.14 13.20 0.29
CA TYR A 125 7.32 11.76 0.36
C TYR A 125 6.84 11.13 -0.96
N PRO A 126 7.72 10.47 -1.72
CA PRO A 126 7.35 9.88 -3.00
C PRO A 126 6.19 8.86 -2.84
N PRO A 127 5.04 9.02 -3.53
CA PRO A 127 3.87 8.14 -3.39
C PRO A 127 3.94 6.88 -4.28
N GLU A 128 5.08 6.61 -4.91
CA GLU A 128 5.32 5.42 -5.71
C GLU A 128 5.11 4.16 -4.86
N GLY A 129 4.24 3.26 -5.33
CA GLY A 129 3.88 2.04 -4.61
C GLY A 129 2.51 2.10 -3.91
N PHE A 130 1.91 3.29 -3.79
CA PHE A 130 0.55 3.45 -3.27
C PHE A 130 -0.48 3.57 -4.41
N ALA A 131 -1.68 3.03 -4.18
CA ALA A 131 -2.78 3.09 -5.14
C ALA A 131 -3.56 4.41 -5.06
N LEU A 132 -3.60 5.02 -3.87
CA LEU A 132 -4.30 6.26 -3.57
C LEU A 132 -3.50 7.08 -2.57
N VAL A 133 -3.51 8.41 -2.72
CA VAL A 133 -3.05 9.33 -1.67
C VAL A 133 -4.26 10.01 -1.03
N VAL A 134 -4.32 10.01 0.30
CA VAL A 134 -5.21 10.87 1.07
C VAL A 134 -4.37 12.02 1.61
N PHE A 135 -4.68 13.24 1.19
CA PHE A 135 -4.02 14.42 1.71
C PHE A 135 -4.88 15.03 2.81
N ASP A 136 -4.40 14.98 4.05
CA ASP A 136 -5.13 15.52 5.20
C ASP A 136 -4.93 17.04 5.32
N GLY A 137 -5.95 17.80 4.95
CA GLY A 137 -6.02 19.25 5.07
C GLY A 137 -7.08 19.71 6.07
N HIS A 138 -7.60 18.85 6.96
CA HIS A 138 -8.77 19.19 7.79
C HIS A 138 -8.52 20.37 8.73
N THR A 139 -7.27 20.57 9.15
CA THR A 139 -6.85 21.70 9.99
C THR A 139 -6.44 22.95 9.20
N LEU A 140 -6.38 22.90 7.87
CA LEU A 140 -6.01 24.06 7.05
C LEU A 140 -7.10 25.14 7.07
N GLY A 141 -8.37 24.72 7.23
CA GLY A 141 -9.54 25.57 7.05
C GLY A 141 -9.80 25.90 5.58
N SER A 142 -10.87 26.63 5.31
CA SER A 142 -11.26 27.03 3.96
C SER A 142 -10.25 28.00 3.32
N ILE A 143 -9.76 27.64 2.13
CA ILE A 143 -8.88 28.43 1.26
C ILE A 143 -9.64 28.74 -0.03
N PRO A 144 -10.48 29.79 -0.05
CA PRO A 144 -11.33 30.10 -1.20
C PRO A 144 -10.58 30.68 -2.41
N LYS A 145 -9.36 31.19 -2.19
CA LYS A 145 -8.51 31.84 -3.19
C LYS A 145 -7.09 32.01 -2.66
N GLU A 146 -6.15 32.39 -3.53
CA GLU A 146 -4.72 32.49 -3.22
C GLU A 146 -4.41 33.49 -2.09
N GLU A 147 -5.12 34.61 -1.99
CA GLU A 147 -4.89 35.62 -0.96
C GLU A 147 -5.24 35.12 0.46
N ALA A 148 -6.03 34.04 0.57
CA ALA A 148 -6.31 33.41 1.87
C ALA A 148 -5.05 32.75 2.46
N LEU A 149 -4.05 32.43 1.62
CA LEU A 149 -2.81 31.79 2.05
C LEU A 149 -1.92 32.71 2.90
N GLU A 150 -2.10 34.04 2.83
CA GLU A 150 -1.37 35.02 3.65
C GLU A 150 -1.76 34.95 5.12
N LYS A 151 -2.93 34.40 5.43
CA LYS A 151 -3.46 34.25 6.79
C LYS A 151 -3.09 32.92 7.43
N LEU A 152 -2.45 32.02 6.68
CA LEU A 152 -1.99 30.75 7.19
C LEU A 152 -0.73 30.95 8.02
N SER A 153 -0.62 30.18 9.10
CA SER A 153 0.65 30.02 9.80
C SER A 153 1.67 29.30 8.90
N GLU A 154 2.96 29.46 9.21
CA GLU A 154 4.06 28.92 8.40
C GLU A 154 3.95 27.41 8.16
N ASP A 155 3.56 26.65 9.19
CA ASP A 155 3.33 25.20 9.10
C ASP A 155 2.17 24.84 8.17
N LYS A 156 1.06 25.59 8.22
CA LYS A 156 -0.09 25.39 7.33
C LYS A 156 0.26 25.78 5.90
N ARG A 157 1.07 26.82 5.72
CA ARG A 157 1.54 27.24 4.41
C ARG A 157 2.46 26.18 3.79
N ALA A 158 3.41 25.65 4.55
CA ALA A 158 4.27 24.55 4.12
C ALA A 158 3.46 23.31 3.72
N HIS A 159 2.42 22.97 4.49
CA HIS A 159 1.54 21.85 4.17
C HIS A 159 0.69 22.09 2.91
N PHE A 160 0.23 23.32 2.69
CA PHE A 160 -0.42 23.69 1.42
C PHE A 160 0.55 23.57 0.23
N ASP A 161 1.80 24.03 0.38
CA ASP A 161 2.81 23.92 -0.66
C ASP A 161 3.18 22.44 -0.93
N LEU A 162 3.13 21.59 0.10
CA LEU A 162 3.26 20.15 -0.03
C LEU A 162 2.11 19.54 -0.85
N LEU A 163 0.84 19.92 -0.59
CA LEU A 163 -0.30 19.51 -1.42
C LEU A 163 -0.06 19.88 -2.89
N LYS A 164 0.38 21.11 -3.15
CA LYS A 164 0.71 21.57 -4.51
C LYS A 164 1.78 20.70 -5.16
N ASN A 165 2.80 20.27 -4.41
CA ASN A 165 3.80 19.33 -4.90
C ASN A 165 3.20 17.97 -5.27
N TYR A 166 2.31 17.39 -4.47
CA TYR A 166 1.64 16.13 -4.80
C TYR A 166 0.79 16.24 -6.07
N LEU A 167 -0.01 17.31 -6.16
CA LEU A 167 -0.84 17.59 -7.35
C LEU A 167 -0.02 17.73 -8.64
N GLN A 168 1.23 18.21 -8.53
CA GLN A 168 2.12 18.40 -9.68
C GLN A 168 3.02 17.20 -9.99
N LYS A 169 3.38 16.37 -9.00
CA LYS A 169 4.47 15.38 -9.12
C LYS A 169 4.04 13.90 -9.09
N ALA A 170 3.01 13.48 -8.34
CA ALA A 170 2.45 12.10 -8.33
C ALA A 170 1.33 11.90 -7.25
N PRO A 171 0.46 10.85 -7.29
CA PRO A 171 0.15 9.85 -8.32
C PRO A 171 -1.24 10.10 -8.95
N LYS A 172 -1.71 9.14 -9.77
CA LYS A 172 -2.96 9.21 -10.58
C LYS A 172 -4.22 9.66 -9.84
N TRP A 173 -4.32 9.49 -8.51
CA TRP A 173 -5.54 9.74 -7.73
C TRP A 173 -5.23 10.25 -6.33
N ILE A 174 -5.90 11.32 -5.91
CA ILE A 174 -5.78 11.97 -4.61
C ILE A 174 -7.17 12.18 -4.02
N VAL A 175 -7.37 11.87 -2.74
CA VAL A 175 -8.51 12.34 -1.96
C VAL A 175 -8.03 13.44 -1.03
N TYR A 176 -8.55 14.65 -1.20
CA TYR A 176 -8.29 15.75 -0.27
C TYR A 176 -9.31 15.71 0.86
N PHE A 177 -8.84 15.60 2.11
CA PHE A 177 -9.70 15.62 3.29
C PHE A 177 -9.63 16.98 3.98
N GLY A 178 -10.67 17.80 3.88
CA GLY A 178 -10.71 19.12 4.52
C GLY A 178 -11.81 20.03 3.99
N GLU A 179 -11.75 21.30 4.39
CA GLU A 179 -12.65 22.34 3.91
C GLU A 179 -12.34 22.74 2.45
N PHE A 180 -13.12 23.67 1.89
CA PHE A 180 -12.94 24.10 0.50
C PHE A 180 -11.51 24.60 0.24
N ASN A 181 -10.88 24.10 -0.82
CA ASN A 181 -9.58 24.58 -1.29
C ASN A 181 -9.66 24.85 -2.80
N TYR A 182 -9.45 26.11 -3.19
CA TYR A 182 -9.59 26.56 -4.58
C TYR A 182 -8.68 25.79 -5.54
N LEU A 183 -7.50 25.37 -5.10
CA LEU A 183 -6.48 24.69 -5.91
C LEU A 183 -7.02 23.39 -6.50
N LEU A 184 -7.92 22.70 -5.80
CA LEU A 184 -8.49 21.43 -6.25
C LEU A 184 -9.33 21.57 -7.52
N ASN A 185 -9.81 22.77 -7.84
CA ASN A 185 -10.60 23.00 -9.06
C ASN A 185 -9.76 22.84 -10.32
N ASP A 186 -8.46 23.07 -10.24
CA ASP A 186 -7.53 22.96 -11.36
C ASP A 186 -7.03 21.53 -11.58
N TYR A 187 -7.36 20.61 -10.66
CA TYR A 187 -6.88 19.21 -10.64
C TYR A 187 -8.04 18.22 -10.45
N ARG A 188 -9.25 18.55 -10.90
CA ARG A 188 -10.48 17.75 -10.66
C ARG A 188 -10.42 16.35 -11.28
N GLU A 189 -9.60 16.17 -12.29
CA GLU A 189 -9.39 14.90 -12.97
C GLU A 189 -8.59 13.88 -12.16
N ILE A 190 -7.83 14.33 -11.16
CA ILE A 190 -7.05 13.47 -10.27
C ILE A 190 -7.45 13.62 -8.79
N THR A 191 -8.28 14.61 -8.43
CA THR A 191 -8.61 14.91 -7.03
C THR A 191 -10.09 14.81 -6.71
N HIS A 192 -10.38 14.19 -5.56
CA HIS A 192 -11.72 14.11 -4.99
C HIS A 192 -11.74 14.71 -3.59
N ALA A 193 -12.64 15.65 -3.34
CA ALA A 193 -12.75 16.28 -2.03
C ALA A 193 -13.67 15.48 -1.09
N ALA A 194 -13.29 15.45 0.19
CA ALA A 194 -14.06 14.92 1.31
C ALA A 194 -13.98 15.93 2.47
N ASN A 195 -15.12 16.34 3.02
CA ASN A 195 -15.19 17.38 4.05
C ASN A 195 -15.52 16.87 5.46
N ASN A 196 -15.75 15.56 5.60
CA ASN A 196 -15.98 14.88 6.87
C ASN A 196 -15.57 13.40 6.77
N LYS A 197 -15.43 12.70 7.91
CA LYS A 197 -15.01 11.28 7.95
C LYS A 197 -15.90 10.37 7.10
N PHE A 198 -17.22 10.56 7.13
CA PHE A 198 -18.13 9.76 6.30
C PHE A 198 -17.84 9.93 4.80
N SER A 199 -17.71 11.18 4.34
CA SER A 199 -17.39 11.47 2.95
C SER A 199 -16.00 10.97 2.57
N LEU A 200 -15.03 11.01 3.51
CA LEU A 200 -13.68 10.49 3.28
C LEU A 200 -13.73 8.98 3.04
N TYR A 201 -14.42 8.23 3.91
CA TYR A 201 -14.61 6.79 3.71
C TYR A 201 -15.29 6.48 2.37
N ALA A 202 -16.37 7.20 2.06
CA ALA A 202 -17.11 7.01 0.82
C ALA A 202 -16.23 7.25 -0.42
N ARG A 203 -15.42 8.32 -0.42
CA ARG A 203 -14.49 8.62 -1.53
C ARG A 203 -13.37 7.60 -1.63
N ILE A 204 -12.80 7.15 -0.53
CA ILE A 204 -11.77 6.09 -0.56
C ILE A 204 -12.35 4.81 -1.18
N LYS A 205 -13.58 4.43 -0.80
CA LYS A 205 -14.28 3.26 -1.37
C LYS A 205 -14.56 3.40 -2.85
N GLU A 206 -15.12 4.54 -3.26
CA GLU A 206 -15.40 4.84 -4.67
C GLU A 206 -14.11 4.79 -5.50
N MET A 207 -13.03 5.42 -5.02
CA MET A 207 -11.74 5.40 -5.72
C MET A 207 -11.16 3.99 -5.80
N ARG A 208 -11.26 3.19 -4.74
CA ARG A 208 -10.83 1.79 -4.76
C ARG A 208 -11.54 0.99 -5.84
N ASP A 209 -12.86 1.11 -5.90
CA ASP A 209 -13.68 0.34 -6.83
C ASP A 209 -13.41 0.83 -8.27
N TYR A 210 -13.35 2.15 -8.48
CA TYR A 210 -12.98 2.74 -9.78
C TYR A 210 -11.58 2.35 -10.27
N ILE A 211 -10.57 2.38 -9.39
CA ILE A 211 -9.20 1.97 -9.71
C ILE A 211 -9.15 0.47 -10.03
N ALA A 212 -9.94 -0.34 -9.33
CA ALA A 212 -10.07 -1.76 -9.65
C ALA A 212 -10.68 -1.96 -11.05
N ASP A 213 -11.75 -1.25 -11.39
CA ASP A 213 -12.43 -1.35 -12.69
C ASP A 213 -11.52 -0.89 -13.85
N LEU A 214 -10.79 0.22 -13.69
CA LEU A 214 -9.81 0.68 -14.69
C LEU A 214 -8.70 -0.34 -14.97
N ARG A 215 -8.35 -1.15 -13.96
CA ARG A 215 -7.34 -2.20 -14.12
C ARG A 215 -7.89 -3.42 -14.87
N VAL A 216 -9.19 -3.70 -14.76
CA VAL A 216 -9.88 -4.79 -15.46
C VAL A 216 -10.21 -4.43 -16.91
N GLY A 217 -10.57 -3.16 -17.18
CA GLY A 217 -10.91 -2.69 -18.53
C GLY A 217 -9.73 -2.27 -19.41
N GLY A 218 -8.50 -2.39 -18.91
CA GLY A 218 -7.25 -2.05 -19.61
C GLY A 218 -6.49 -3.25 -20.20
N GLU A 219 -7.10 -4.44 -20.20
CA GLU A 219 -6.60 -5.66 -20.86
C GLU A 219 -7.19 -5.85 -22.26
#